data_AF-A0A6P0VEG9-F1
#
_entry.id   AF-A0A6P0VEG9-F1
#
_cell.length_a   1.000
_cell.length_b   1.000
_cell.length_c   1.000
_cell.angle_alpha   90.00
_cell.angle_beta   90.00
_cell.angle_gamma   90.00
#
_symmetry.space_group_name_H-M   'P 1'
#
loop_
_entity.id
_entity.type
_entity.pdbx_description
1 polymer ?
#
loop_
_entity_poly.entity_id
_entity_poly.type
_entity_poly.pdbx_seq_one_letter_code
_entity_poly.pdbx_strand_id
1 'polypeptide(L)'
;MQATIRLTNLLDTIADLLPLTHDELTQMTSKQIRDKVAKPLGIPGHYKLKKAELIEQSWKELENARAYLHTSEVERSQGKQALEQLKKNEDYQIPISEIASKTYSRLLEIAKTGNTLADMKESINPIVASVARAEMREYEFSTVKSRRNQIKDALYQMVASEIPLLKETIEVLVSYFYSQLLSFQKEDSVQLSKSYRKAVKGKNRDKTPISIAQLVNDCLLTLDELTAEKEPHWTSVSIAFALGTGRRMVEVHALGEFEVTGEYQLHFKGQAKTRGADGAADEYDIPTLFPAKQLLAALEYLEREGRRIDGDEQKRDRLATNRAFGMANSRAMEKYQGINYKGLRAIYAECLWYLMPSSTKIKTEKHSLYSEWLGHLDKEGRLDATFMSYMVYHITDIDCIKTLSVATD
;
A
#
# COMPACT_ATOMS: atom_id res chain seq x y z
N MET A 1 -9.27 -7.25 -15.68
CA MET A 1 -10.55 -7.37 -14.92
C MET A 1 -11.36 -8.59 -15.35
N GLN A 2 -11.55 -8.81 -16.66
CA GLN A 2 -12.26 -9.98 -17.19
C GLN A 2 -11.63 -11.34 -16.81
N ALA A 3 -10.30 -11.45 -16.71
CA ALA A 3 -9.64 -12.71 -16.35
C ALA A 3 -9.87 -13.14 -14.89
N THR A 4 -9.93 -12.19 -13.95
CA THR A 4 -10.16 -12.47 -12.52
C THR A 4 -11.62 -12.84 -12.25
N ILE A 5 -12.57 -12.19 -12.92
CA ILE A 5 -13.99 -12.54 -12.88
C ILE A 5 -14.22 -13.95 -13.46
N ARG A 6 -13.49 -14.31 -14.54
CA ARG A 6 -13.53 -15.67 -15.11
C ARG A 6 -13.02 -16.74 -14.16
N LEU A 7 -11.97 -16.45 -13.37
CA LEU A 7 -11.40 -17.44 -12.45
C LEU A 7 -12.31 -17.70 -11.24
N THR A 8 -12.92 -16.67 -10.65
CA THR A 8 -13.86 -16.83 -9.53
C THR A 8 -15.11 -17.58 -9.96
N ASN A 9 -15.70 -17.22 -11.11
CA ASN A 9 -16.86 -17.93 -11.64
C ASN A 9 -16.55 -19.40 -11.98
N LEU A 10 -15.33 -19.71 -12.42
CA LEU A 10 -14.91 -21.09 -12.69
C LEU A 10 -14.82 -21.91 -11.40
N LEU A 11 -14.26 -21.34 -10.33
CA LEU A 11 -14.15 -22.00 -9.03
C LEU A 11 -15.52 -22.27 -8.39
N ASP A 12 -16.43 -21.30 -8.45
CA ASP A 12 -17.79 -21.46 -7.96
C ASP A 12 -18.54 -22.53 -8.76
N THR A 13 -18.36 -22.56 -10.10
CA THR A 13 -18.96 -23.59 -10.96
C THR A 13 -18.41 -24.98 -10.65
N ILE A 14 -17.10 -25.12 -10.36
CA ILE A 14 -16.51 -26.41 -10.00
C ILE A 14 -17.05 -26.86 -8.64
N ALA A 15 -17.21 -25.95 -7.67
CA ALA A 15 -17.74 -26.26 -6.34
C ALA A 15 -19.15 -26.87 -6.40
N ASP A 16 -20.01 -26.34 -7.28
CA ASP A 16 -21.38 -26.84 -7.49
C ASP A 16 -21.42 -28.25 -8.12
N LEU A 17 -20.34 -28.68 -8.79
CA LEU A 17 -20.27 -29.98 -9.47
C LEU A 17 -19.70 -31.10 -8.58
N LEU A 18 -18.94 -30.75 -7.55
CA LEU A 18 -18.32 -31.73 -6.64
C LEU A 18 -19.30 -32.70 -5.96
N PRO A 19 -20.57 -32.35 -5.67
CA PRO A 19 -21.51 -33.30 -5.09
C PRO A 19 -22.04 -34.36 -6.08
N LEU A 20 -21.92 -34.16 -7.40
CA LEU A 20 -22.55 -35.03 -8.41
C LEU A 20 -22.05 -36.47 -8.35
N THR A 21 -22.94 -37.43 -8.19
CA THR A 21 -22.64 -38.87 -8.19
C THR A 21 -22.56 -39.45 -9.60
N HIS A 22 -21.94 -40.62 -9.74
CA HIS A 22 -21.84 -41.33 -11.01
C HIS A 22 -23.23 -41.69 -11.58
N ASP A 23 -24.17 -42.06 -10.71
CA ASP A 23 -25.55 -42.39 -11.10
C ASP A 23 -26.30 -41.16 -11.61
N GLU A 24 -26.12 -40.01 -10.97
CA GLU A 24 -26.69 -38.74 -11.44
C GLU A 24 -26.13 -38.36 -12.82
N LEU A 25 -24.83 -38.54 -13.06
CA LEU A 25 -24.24 -38.35 -14.40
C LEU A 25 -24.86 -39.30 -15.43
N THR A 26 -25.16 -40.55 -15.04
CA THR A 26 -25.75 -41.56 -15.92
C THR A 26 -27.19 -41.21 -16.31
N GLN A 27 -27.94 -40.60 -15.39
CA GLN A 27 -29.31 -40.12 -15.61
C GLN A 27 -29.39 -38.85 -16.47
N MET A 28 -28.30 -38.07 -16.56
CA MET A 28 -28.25 -36.88 -17.42
C MET A 28 -28.24 -37.23 -18.91
N THR A 29 -28.79 -36.33 -19.73
CA THR A 29 -28.67 -36.40 -21.19
C THR A 29 -27.25 -36.03 -21.65
N SER A 30 -26.82 -36.52 -22.80
CA SER A 30 -25.48 -36.20 -23.36
C SER A 30 -25.23 -34.70 -23.50
N LYS A 31 -26.29 -33.92 -23.81
CA LYS A 31 -26.23 -32.46 -23.88
C LYS A 31 -25.99 -31.84 -22.50
N GLN A 32 -26.72 -32.29 -21.48
CA GLN A 32 -26.54 -31.80 -20.11
C GLN A 32 -25.14 -32.10 -19.57
N ILE A 33 -24.59 -33.31 -19.83
CA ILE A 33 -23.24 -33.66 -19.38
C ILE A 33 -22.19 -32.77 -20.06
N ARG A 34 -22.31 -32.55 -21.38
CA ARG A 34 -21.40 -31.65 -22.12
C ARG A 34 -21.42 -30.23 -21.59
N ASP A 35 -22.61 -29.65 -21.49
CA ASP A 35 -22.77 -28.22 -21.23
C ASP A 35 -22.57 -27.86 -19.76
N LYS A 36 -23.03 -28.73 -18.84
CA LYS A 36 -23.04 -28.45 -17.41
C LYS A 36 -21.89 -29.08 -16.63
N VAL A 37 -21.21 -30.10 -17.17
CA VAL A 37 -20.17 -30.84 -16.43
C VAL A 37 -18.84 -30.82 -17.17
N ALA A 38 -18.78 -31.42 -18.37
CA ALA A 38 -17.52 -31.59 -19.11
C ALA A 38 -16.89 -30.27 -19.56
N LYS A 39 -17.71 -29.30 -19.98
CA LYS A 39 -17.23 -27.97 -20.39
C LYS A 39 -16.69 -27.15 -19.20
N PRO A 40 -17.39 -27.05 -18.05
CA PRO A 40 -16.82 -26.44 -16.84
C PRO A 40 -15.55 -27.12 -16.31
N LEU A 41 -15.47 -28.45 -16.37
CA LEU A 41 -14.27 -29.22 -15.99
C LEU A 41 -13.12 -29.11 -17.00
N GLY A 42 -13.32 -28.44 -18.13
CA GLY A 42 -12.28 -28.23 -19.14
C GLY A 42 -11.90 -29.49 -19.92
N ILE A 43 -12.78 -30.49 -20.02
CA ILE A 43 -12.49 -31.76 -20.68
C ILE A 43 -12.25 -31.53 -22.19
N PRO A 44 -11.05 -31.85 -22.70
CA PRO A 44 -10.70 -31.65 -24.11
C PRO A 44 -11.60 -32.46 -25.04
N GLY A 45 -12.13 -31.83 -26.08
CA GLY A 45 -12.90 -32.54 -27.11
C GLY A 45 -14.26 -33.10 -26.66
N HIS A 46 -14.81 -32.66 -25.51
CA HIS A 46 -16.09 -33.14 -24.96
C HIS A 46 -17.27 -33.13 -25.97
N TYR A 47 -17.25 -32.24 -26.96
CA TYR A 47 -18.28 -32.19 -28.01
C TYR A 47 -18.26 -33.40 -28.96
N LYS A 48 -17.14 -34.11 -29.07
CA LYS A 48 -16.97 -35.32 -29.92
C LYS A 48 -17.23 -36.63 -29.19
N LEU A 49 -17.21 -36.62 -27.86
CA LEU A 49 -17.34 -37.82 -27.02
C LEU A 49 -18.78 -38.36 -27.03
N LYS A 50 -18.93 -39.68 -27.08
CA LYS A 50 -20.22 -40.38 -26.90
C LYS A 50 -20.65 -40.31 -25.44
N LYS A 51 -21.93 -40.61 -25.15
CA LYS A 51 -22.50 -40.48 -23.78
C LYS A 51 -21.70 -41.26 -22.75
N ALA A 52 -21.33 -42.50 -23.04
CA ALA A 52 -20.55 -43.34 -22.13
C ALA A 52 -19.17 -42.73 -21.83
N GLU A 53 -18.44 -42.29 -22.87
CA GLU A 53 -17.12 -41.65 -22.75
C GLU A 53 -17.19 -40.32 -21.98
N LEU A 54 -18.28 -39.56 -22.15
CA LEU A 54 -18.53 -38.32 -21.40
C LEU A 54 -18.71 -38.57 -19.92
N ILE A 55 -19.47 -39.61 -19.55
CA ILE A 55 -19.71 -39.97 -18.15
C ILE A 55 -18.38 -40.37 -17.51
N GLU A 56 -17.62 -41.25 -18.17
CA GLU A 56 -16.36 -41.78 -17.63
C GLU A 56 -15.31 -40.67 -17.44
N GLN A 57 -15.10 -39.81 -18.44
CA GLN A 57 -14.14 -38.72 -18.31
C GLN A 57 -14.59 -37.65 -17.31
N SER A 58 -15.88 -37.33 -17.26
CA SER A 58 -16.40 -36.36 -16.28
C SER A 58 -16.29 -36.89 -14.85
N TRP A 59 -16.55 -38.18 -14.65
CA TRP A 59 -16.40 -38.83 -13.35
C TRP A 59 -14.94 -38.82 -12.89
N LYS A 60 -14.02 -39.21 -13.78
CA LYS A 60 -12.58 -39.20 -13.49
C LYS A 60 -12.08 -37.81 -13.07
N GLU A 61 -12.47 -36.74 -13.77
CA GLU A 61 -12.04 -35.39 -13.41
C GLU A 61 -12.70 -34.87 -12.12
N LEU A 62 -13.93 -35.29 -11.82
CA LEU A 62 -14.56 -35.00 -10.53
C LEU A 62 -13.85 -35.72 -9.38
N GLU A 63 -13.44 -36.98 -9.56
CA GLU A 63 -12.66 -37.72 -8.56
C GLU A 63 -11.28 -37.09 -8.35
N ASN A 64 -10.60 -36.66 -9.41
CA ASN A 64 -9.34 -35.91 -9.30
C ASN A 64 -9.53 -34.60 -8.50
N ALA A 65 -10.59 -33.84 -8.79
CA ALA A 65 -10.89 -32.59 -8.10
C ALA A 65 -11.23 -32.82 -6.61
N ARG A 66 -11.99 -33.87 -6.29
CA ARG A 66 -12.28 -34.28 -4.90
C ARG A 66 -11.03 -34.73 -4.16
N ALA A 67 -10.18 -35.54 -4.80
CA ALA A 67 -8.92 -36.00 -4.19
C ALA A 67 -7.99 -34.82 -3.87
N TYR A 68 -7.92 -33.83 -4.76
CA TYR A 68 -7.17 -32.60 -4.54
C TYR A 68 -7.74 -31.77 -3.37
N LEU A 69 -9.06 -31.61 -3.31
CA LEU A 69 -9.71 -30.91 -2.20
C LEU A 69 -9.56 -31.64 -0.87
N HIS A 70 -9.73 -32.96 -0.86
CA HIS A 70 -9.57 -33.77 0.35
C HIS A 70 -8.12 -33.70 0.87
N THR A 71 -7.13 -33.76 -0.03
CA THR A 71 -5.71 -33.58 0.35
C THR A 71 -5.50 -32.20 0.97
N SER A 72 -6.04 -31.15 0.35
CA SER A 72 -5.96 -29.78 0.88
C SER A 72 -6.68 -29.61 2.23
N GLU A 73 -7.82 -30.26 2.44
CA GLU A 73 -8.57 -30.24 3.70
C GLU A 73 -7.86 -31.02 4.81
N VAL A 74 -7.27 -32.18 4.49
CA VAL A 74 -6.47 -32.98 5.42
C VAL A 74 -5.23 -32.20 5.83
N GLU A 75 -4.51 -31.57 4.89
CA GLU A 75 -3.38 -30.69 5.17
C GLU A 75 -3.79 -29.49 6.04
N ARG A 76 -4.98 -28.92 5.79
CA ARG A 76 -5.53 -27.80 6.57
C ARG A 76 -5.92 -28.22 7.99
N SER A 77 -6.50 -29.42 8.15
CA SER A 77 -6.90 -29.99 9.44
C SER A 77 -5.70 -30.42 10.28
N GLN A 78 -4.71 -31.09 9.67
CA GLN A 78 -3.43 -31.42 10.31
C GLN A 78 -2.66 -30.16 10.70
N GLY A 79 -2.68 -29.12 9.86
CA GLY A 79 -2.15 -27.81 10.18
C GLY A 79 -2.85 -27.16 11.38
N LYS A 80 -4.17 -27.33 11.52
CA LYS A 80 -4.97 -26.81 12.64
C LYS A 80 -4.75 -27.58 13.95
N GLN A 81 -4.61 -28.91 13.90
CA GLN A 81 -4.27 -29.73 15.08
C GLN A 81 -2.83 -29.47 15.56
N ALA A 82 -1.87 -29.31 14.65
CA ALA A 82 -0.51 -28.91 15.00
C ALA A 82 -0.44 -27.48 15.58
N LEU A 83 -1.36 -26.60 15.16
CA LEU A 83 -1.56 -25.25 15.68
C LEU A 83 -2.06 -25.23 17.13
N GLU A 84 -2.94 -26.16 17.51
CA GLU A 84 -3.48 -26.28 18.87
C GLU A 84 -2.47 -26.88 19.86
N GLN A 85 -1.48 -27.64 19.37
CA GLN A 85 -0.47 -28.33 20.19
C GLN A 85 0.79 -27.50 20.49
N LEU A 86 1.02 -26.37 19.82
CA LEU A 86 2.20 -25.52 20.01
C LEU A 86 1.90 -24.34 20.95
N LYS A 87 2.54 -24.33 22.13
CA LYS A 87 2.37 -23.31 23.17
C LYS A 87 2.68 -21.90 22.63
N LYS A 88 1.79 -20.95 22.94
CA LYS A 88 2.05 -19.50 22.83
C LYS A 88 3.20 -19.13 23.76
N ASN A 89 4.32 -18.63 23.22
CA ASN A 89 5.28 -17.82 23.97
C ASN A 89 5.90 -16.72 23.08
N GLU A 90 5.72 -15.50 23.56
CA GLU A 90 6.54 -14.26 23.54
C GLU A 90 7.37 -13.85 22.30
N ASP A 91 6.93 -12.75 21.68
CA ASP A 91 7.67 -11.60 21.14
C ASP A 91 9.10 -11.82 20.61
N TYR A 92 9.25 -12.44 19.43
CA TYR A 92 10.49 -12.37 18.65
C TYR A 92 10.24 -11.87 17.23
N GLN A 93 10.41 -10.56 17.01
CA GLN A 93 10.50 -9.99 15.66
C GLN A 93 11.76 -10.51 14.95
N ILE A 94 11.63 -11.52 14.09
CA ILE A 94 12.77 -12.08 13.35
C ILE A 94 13.34 -11.00 12.38
N PRO A 95 14.65 -10.69 12.41
CA PRO A 95 15.27 -9.74 11.51
C PRO A 95 15.11 -10.11 10.02
N ILE A 96 14.88 -9.11 9.15
CA ILE A 96 14.72 -9.32 7.70
C ILE A 96 15.95 -10.03 7.10
N SER A 97 17.15 -9.66 7.56
CA SER A 97 18.41 -10.28 7.13
C SER A 97 18.45 -11.78 7.43
N GLU A 98 17.93 -12.19 8.58
CA GLU A 98 17.89 -13.60 8.98
C GLU A 98 16.91 -14.40 8.09
N ILE A 99 15.72 -13.85 7.84
CA ILE A 99 14.73 -14.46 6.96
C ILE A 99 15.26 -14.55 5.54
N ALA A 100 15.82 -13.46 5.02
CA ALA A 100 16.42 -13.42 3.68
C ALA A 100 17.56 -14.43 3.56
N SER A 101 18.48 -14.49 4.52
CA SER A 101 19.62 -15.41 4.50
C SER A 101 19.18 -16.88 4.54
N LYS A 102 18.21 -17.23 5.40
CA LYS A 102 17.66 -18.59 5.48
C LYS A 102 16.94 -18.98 4.19
N THR A 103 16.12 -18.08 3.67
CA THR A 103 15.37 -18.28 2.41
C THR A 103 16.36 -18.46 1.26
N TYR A 104 17.35 -17.58 1.15
CA TYR A 104 18.38 -17.61 0.13
C TYR A 104 19.16 -18.93 0.11
N SER A 105 19.60 -19.39 1.29
CA SER A 105 20.34 -20.65 1.43
C SER A 105 19.53 -21.85 0.91
N ARG A 106 18.21 -21.85 1.16
CA ARG A 106 17.31 -22.89 0.67
C ARG A 106 17.06 -22.80 -0.83
N LEU A 107 16.93 -21.59 -1.38
CA LEU A 107 16.83 -21.40 -2.84
C LEU A 107 18.10 -21.88 -3.55
N LEU A 108 19.28 -21.63 -2.96
CA LEU A 108 20.55 -22.11 -3.47
C LEU A 108 20.66 -23.65 -3.42
N GLU A 109 20.20 -24.28 -2.33
CA GLU A 109 20.13 -25.74 -2.21
C GLU A 109 19.22 -26.36 -3.29
N ILE A 110 18.06 -25.74 -3.54
CA ILE A 110 17.14 -26.15 -4.61
C ILE A 110 17.77 -25.98 -5.99
N ALA A 111 18.45 -24.85 -6.24
CA ALA A 111 19.11 -24.60 -7.52
C ALA A 111 20.23 -25.63 -7.82
N LYS A 112 20.91 -26.12 -6.77
CA LYS A 112 22.00 -27.10 -6.89
C LYS A 112 21.50 -28.54 -7.09
N THR A 113 20.35 -28.88 -6.51
CA THR A 113 19.83 -30.27 -6.51
C THR A 113 18.73 -30.50 -7.53
N GLY A 114 18.09 -29.43 -8.03
CA GLY A 114 17.01 -29.52 -9.01
C GLY A 114 17.51 -29.92 -10.39
N ASN A 115 16.82 -30.88 -11.00
CA ASN A 115 17.10 -31.32 -12.37
C ASN A 115 16.38 -30.46 -13.42
N THR A 116 15.22 -29.91 -13.07
CA THR A 116 14.43 -29.04 -13.95
C THR A 116 13.91 -27.82 -13.21
N LEU A 117 13.59 -26.75 -13.94
CA LEU A 117 13.00 -25.54 -13.36
C LEU A 117 11.61 -25.81 -12.74
N ALA A 118 10.88 -26.82 -13.22
CA ALA A 118 9.58 -27.19 -12.67
C ALA A 118 9.73 -27.78 -11.26
N ASP A 119 10.65 -28.73 -11.09
CA ASP A 119 10.93 -29.36 -9.79
C ASP A 119 11.45 -28.35 -8.77
N MET A 120 12.30 -27.41 -9.24
CA MET A 120 12.80 -26.32 -8.40
C MET A 120 11.66 -25.43 -7.91
N LYS A 121 10.70 -25.10 -8.77
CA LYS A 121 9.53 -24.29 -8.41
C LYS A 121 8.64 -25.01 -7.41
N GLU A 122 8.40 -26.30 -7.57
CA GLU A 122 7.63 -27.09 -6.61
C GLU A 122 8.30 -27.11 -5.23
N SER A 123 9.62 -27.30 -5.22
CA SER A 123 10.45 -27.32 -4.00
C SER A 123 10.47 -25.98 -3.25
N ILE A 124 10.08 -24.87 -3.89
CA ILE A 124 9.99 -23.55 -3.26
C ILE A 124 8.75 -23.41 -2.37
N ASN A 125 7.66 -24.14 -2.66
CA ASN A 125 6.37 -23.96 -1.99
C ASN A 125 6.42 -24.14 -0.45
N PRO A 126 7.14 -25.13 0.11
CA PRO A 126 7.31 -25.26 1.56
C PRO A 126 8.01 -24.05 2.19
N ILE A 127 8.98 -23.45 1.49
CA ILE A 127 9.71 -22.25 1.96
C ILE A 127 8.76 -21.06 1.99
N VAL A 128 7.96 -20.88 0.93
CA VAL A 128 6.94 -19.83 0.84
C VAL A 128 5.95 -19.96 2.00
N ALA A 129 5.42 -21.15 2.26
CA ALA A 129 4.49 -21.38 3.35
C ALA A 129 5.12 -21.13 4.73
N SER A 130 6.42 -21.44 4.91
CA SER A 130 7.15 -21.13 6.14
C SER A 130 7.29 -19.63 6.37
N VAL A 131 7.77 -18.89 5.34
CA VAL A 131 7.97 -17.43 5.43
C VAL A 131 6.63 -16.70 5.57
N ALA A 132 5.61 -17.10 4.81
CA ALA A 132 4.27 -16.53 4.92
C ALA A 132 3.72 -16.64 6.34
N ARG A 133 3.91 -17.80 6.99
CA ARG A 133 3.46 -18.05 8.38
C ARG A 133 4.20 -17.20 9.40
N ALA A 134 5.54 -17.13 9.30
CA ALA A 134 6.35 -16.29 10.19
C ALA A 134 5.96 -14.80 10.07
N GLU A 135 5.77 -14.33 8.84
CA GLU A 135 5.47 -12.92 8.57
C GLU A 135 4.03 -12.51 8.88
N MET A 136 3.08 -13.45 8.97
CA MET A 136 1.67 -13.13 9.20
C MET A 136 1.24 -13.16 10.68
N ARG A 137 1.91 -13.94 11.52
CA ARG A 137 1.46 -14.16 12.91
C ARG A 137 1.68 -12.96 13.83
N GLU A 138 2.54 -12.02 13.44
CA GLU A 138 3.10 -11.04 14.39
C GLU A 138 2.98 -9.57 13.94
N TYR A 139 2.41 -9.27 12.77
CA TYR A 139 2.51 -7.93 12.18
C TYR A 139 1.18 -7.36 11.66
N GLU A 140 1.00 -6.04 11.83
CA GLU A 140 -0.04 -5.27 11.15
C GLU A 140 0.14 -5.33 9.61
N PHE A 141 -0.96 -5.23 8.85
CA PHE A 141 -0.95 -5.38 7.38
C PHE A 141 0.06 -4.51 6.63
N SER A 142 0.18 -3.23 7.02
CA SER A 142 1.16 -2.31 6.45
C SER A 142 2.59 -2.82 6.63
N THR A 143 2.84 -3.44 7.78
CA THR A 143 4.12 -4.03 8.16
C THR A 143 4.38 -5.31 7.36
N VAL A 144 3.41 -6.22 7.23
CA VAL A 144 3.51 -7.42 6.37
C VAL A 144 3.85 -7.02 4.92
N LYS A 145 3.17 -6.01 4.38
CA LYS A 145 3.46 -5.53 3.02
C LYS A 145 4.87 -4.94 2.90
N SER A 146 5.30 -4.12 3.86
CA SER A 146 6.64 -3.53 3.86
C SER A 146 7.72 -4.59 3.97
N ARG A 147 7.58 -5.53 4.91
CA ARG A 147 8.54 -6.59 5.18
C ARG A 147 8.72 -7.53 3.99
N ARG A 148 7.65 -7.88 3.27
CA ARG A 148 7.75 -8.67 2.03
C ARG A 148 8.60 -8.01 0.95
N ASN A 149 8.42 -6.70 0.75
CA ASN A 149 9.27 -5.96 -0.18
C ASN A 149 10.72 -5.93 0.31
N GLN A 150 10.95 -5.74 1.61
CA GLN A 150 12.30 -5.76 2.18
C GLN A 150 12.97 -7.13 2.05
N ILE A 151 12.23 -8.23 2.24
CA ILE A 151 12.72 -9.60 2.01
C ILE A 151 13.09 -9.77 0.53
N LYS A 152 12.21 -9.34 -0.39
CA LYS A 152 12.48 -9.36 -1.84
C LYS A 152 13.77 -8.59 -2.16
N ASP A 153 13.88 -7.35 -1.71
CA ASP A 153 15.00 -6.47 -2.00
C ASP A 153 16.31 -7.06 -1.43
N ALA A 154 16.28 -7.60 -0.21
CA ALA A 154 17.41 -8.27 0.41
C ALA A 154 17.84 -9.54 -0.36
N LEU A 155 16.89 -10.33 -0.87
CA LEU A 155 17.18 -11.50 -1.70
C LEU A 155 17.85 -11.09 -3.02
N TYR A 156 17.36 -10.04 -3.71
CA TYR A 156 18.01 -9.57 -4.93
C TYR A 156 19.40 -8.99 -4.68
N GLN A 157 19.65 -8.37 -3.52
CA GLN A 157 21.00 -7.95 -3.14
C GLN A 157 21.95 -9.14 -2.98
N MET A 158 21.49 -10.24 -2.37
CA MET A 158 22.28 -11.48 -2.26
C MET A 158 22.56 -12.08 -3.65
N VAL A 159 21.56 -12.13 -4.52
CA VAL A 159 21.71 -12.61 -5.91
C VAL A 159 22.69 -11.75 -6.71
N ALA A 160 22.72 -10.44 -6.48
CA ALA A 160 23.66 -9.55 -7.16
C ALA A 160 25.14 -9.88 -6.86
N SER A 161 25.41 -10.51 -5.71
CA SER A 161 26.76 -10.95 -5.29
C SER A 161 27.15 -12.35 -5.76
N GLU A 162 26.28 -13.04 -6.51
CA GLU A 162 26.56 -14.41 -6.99
C GLU A 162 27.41 -14.49 -8.26
N ILE A 163 27.99 -15.68 -8.45
CA ILE A 163 28.67 -16.01 -9.70
C ILE A 163 27.70 -16.01 -10.89
N PRO A 164 28.12 -15.56 -12.09
CA PRO A 164 27.24 -15.43 -13.25
C PRO A 164 26.46 -16.70 -13.63
N LEU A 165 27.07 -17.87 -13.43
CA LEU A 165 26.47 -19.17 -13.78
C LEU A 165 25.21 -19.51 -12.96
N LEU A 166 25.15 -19.07 -11.69
CA LEU A 166 24.01 -19.35 -10.81
C LEU A 166 23.03 -18.18 -10.73
N LYS A 167 23.50 -16.98 -11.08
CA LYS A 167 22.75 -15.74 -10.96
C LYS A 167 21.40 -15.81 -11.67
N GLU A 168 21.37 -16.15 -12.95
CA GLU A 168 20.14 -16.20 -13.74
C GLU A 168 19.10 -17.18 -13.17
N THR A 169 19.55 -18.38 -12.78
CA THR A 169 18.67 -19.39 -12.17
C THR A 169 18.10 -18.89 -10.84
N ILE A 170 18.94 -18.34 -9.95
CA ILE A 170 18.48 -17.87 -8.65
C ILE A 170 17.58 -16.62 -8.78
N GLU A 171 17.83 -15.72 -9.73
CA GLU A 171 16.93 -14.60 -10.04
C GLU A 171 15.51 -15.09 -10.38
N VAL A 172 15.39 -16.15 -11.17
CA VAL A 172 14.10 -16.77 -11.51
C VAL A 172 13.45 -17.40 -10.28
N LEU A 173 14.22 -18.09 -9.42
CA LEU A 173 13.71 -18.71 -8.20
C LEU A 173 13.26 -17.67 -7.17
N VAL A 174 13.99 -16.57 -6.98
CA VAL A 174 13.59 -15.44 -6.11
C VAL A 174 12.32 -14.77 -6.65
N SER A 175 12.23 -14.57 -7.97
CA SER A 175 11.04 -14.01 -8.61
C SER A 175 9.82 -14.91 -8.40
N TYR A 176 9.97 -16.22 -8.56
CA TYR A 176 8.92 -17.20 -8.33
C TYR A 176 8.51 -17.29 -6.86
N PHE A 177 9.48 -17.39 -5.94
CA PHE A 177 9.24 -17.35 -4.50
C PHE A 177 8.40 -16.13 -4.10
N TYR A 178 8.78 -14.94 -4.58
CA TYR A 178 8.05 -13.71 -4.28
C TYR A 178 6.62 -13.72 -4.85
N SER A 179 6.45 -14.22 -6.08
CA SER A 179 5.12 -14.37 -6.68
C SER A 179 4.22 -15.32 -5.90
N GLN A 180 4.76 -16.46 -5.44
CA GLN A 180 4.03 -17.40 -4.61
C GLN A 180 3.71 -16.84 -3.23
N LEU A 181 4.65 -16.11 -2.60
CA LEU A 181 4.41 -15.43 -1.33
C LEU A 181 3.26 -14.43 -1.42
N LEU A 182 3.17 -13.68 -2.52
CA LEU A 182 2.03 -12.81 -2.79
C LEU A 182 0.71 -13.58 -2.96
N SER A 183 0.75 -14.71 -3.65
CA SER A 183 -0.42 -15.57 -3.87
C SER A 183 -0.94 -16.16 -2.55
N PHE A 184 -0.04 -16.70 -1.73
CA PHE A 184 -0.34 -17.36 -0.46
C PHE A 184 -1.03 -16.41 0.53
N GLN A 185 -0.67 -15.14 0.50
CA GLN A 185 -1.20 -14.11 1.41
C GLN A 185 -2.28 -13.24 0.75
N LYS A 186 -2.80 -13.66 -0.41
CA LYS A 186 -3.76 -12.88 -1.19
C LYS A 186 -5.08 -12.71 -0.46
N GLU A 187 -5.62 -13.78 0.10
CA GLU A 187 -6.88 -13.74 0.85
C GLU A 187 -6.77 -12.84 2.08
N ASP A 188 -5.69 -12.98 2.84
CA ASP A 188 -5.41 -12.12 3.99
C ASP A 188 -5.20 -10.67 3.57
N SER A 189 -4.51 -10.44 2.45
CA SER A 189 -4.35 -9.09 1.88
C SER A 189 -5.70 -8.48 1.49
N VAL A 190 -6.64 -9.29 0.99
CA VAL A 190 -8.01 -8.86 0.67
C VAL A 190 -8.80 -8.57 1.95
N GLN A 191 -8.75 -9.45 2.95
CA GLN A 191 -9.43 -9.25 4.24
C GLN A 191 -8.89 -8.02 4.96
N LEU A 192 -7.57 -7.86 5.05
CA LEU A 192 -6.91 -6.70 5.66
C LEU A 192 -7.19 -5.41 4.88
N SER A 193 -7.24 -5.45 3.54
CA SER A 193 -7.68 -4.30 2.74
C SER A 193 -9.14 -3.93 2.99
N LYS A 194 -10.04 -4.91 3.17
CA LYS A 194 -11.43 -4.69 3.57
C LYS A 194 -11.51 -4.05 4.96
N SER A 195 -10.76 -4.57 5.93
CA SER A 195 -10.67 -4.03 7.29
C SER A 195 -10.10 -2.60 7.30
N TYR A 196 -9.05 -2.33 6.54
CA TYR A 196 -8.49 -0.99 6.37
C TYR A 196 -9.51 -0.02 5.76
N ARG A 197 -10.19 -0.42 4.68
CA ARG A 197 -11.27 0.41 4.08
C ARG A 197 -12.40 0.64 5.07
N LYS A 198 -12.78 -0.37 5.86
CA LYS A 198 -13.81 -0.23 6.92
C LYS A 198 -13.35 0.73 8.01
N ALA A 199 -12.10 0.65 8.45
CA ALA A 199 -11.52 1.55 9.45
C ALA A 199 -11.42 2.99 8.94
N VAL A 200 -10.97 3.22 7.70
CA VAL A 200 -10.94 4.54 7.06
C VAL A 200 -12.37 5.10 6.91
N LYS A 201 -13.33 4.29 6.46
CA LYS A 201 -14.75 4.69 6.40
C LYS A 201 -15.33 4.99 7.78
N GLY A 202 -14.93 4.25 8.81
CA GLY A 202 -15.31 4.49 10.21
C GLY A 202 -14.75 5.81 10.75
N LYS A 203 -13.45 6.08 10.55
CA LYS A 203 -12.81 7.34 10.95
C LYS A 203 -13.42 8.58 10.29
N ASN A 204 -14.01 8.44 9.10
CA ASN A 204 -14.72 9.55 8.45
C ASN A 204 -16.11 9.81 9.04
N ARG A 205 -16.71 8.84 9.75
CA ARG A 205 -17.94 9.05 10.53
C ARG A 205 -17.60 9.66 11.88
N ASP A 206 -16.56 9.16 12.54
CA ASP A 206 -16.11 9.60 13.86
C ASP A 206 -14.87 10.50 13.73
N LYS A 207 -15.08 11.70 13.17
CA LYS A 207 -14.00 12.67 13.00
C LYS A 207 -13.43 13.07 14.36
N THR A 208 -12.10 13.11 14.45
CA THR A 208 -11.41 13.52 15.69
C THR A 208 -11.54 15.03 15.87
N PRO A 209 -12.16 15.51 16.97
CA PRO A 209 -12.20 16.94 17.26
C PRO A 209 -10.80 17.43 17.60
N ILE A 210 -10.36 18.50 16.94
CA ILE A 210 -9.07 19.15 17.20
C ILE A 210 -9.22 20.68 17.20
N SER A 211 -8.40 21.35 17.98
CA SER A 211 -8.22 22.81 17.94
C SER A 211 -6.88 23.13 17.27
N ILE A 212 -6.88 24.08 16.34
CA ILE A 212 -5.70 24.45 15.54
C ILE A 212 -5.24 25.89 15.77
N ALA A 213 -5.96 26.72 16.53
CA ALA A 213 -5.64 28.13 16.69
C ALA A 213 -4.20 28.37 17.20
N GLN A 214 -3.79 27.60 18.21
CA GLN A 214 -2.41 27.68 18.73
C GLN A 214 -1.38 27.25 17.67
N LEU A 215 -1.65 26.18 16.93
CA LEU A 215 -0.78 25.70 15.85
C LEU A 215 -0.61 26.76 14.75
N VAL A 216 -1.72 27.37 14.31
CA VAL A 216 -1.69 28.41 13.28
C VAL A 216 -0.92 29.64 13.75
N ASN A 217 -1.17 30.09 14.99
CA ASN A 217 -0.46 31.21 15.58
C ASN A 217 1.05 30.97 15.70
N ASP A 218 1.45 29.79 16.19
CA ASP A 218 2.86 29.43 16.31
C ASP A 218 3.55 29.38 14.93
N CYS A 219 2.85 28.91 13.88
CA CYS A 219 3.36 28.92 12.52
C CYS A 219 3.55 30.34 11.98
N LEU A 220 2.59 31.25 12.19
CA LEU A 220 2.70 32.65 11.80
C LEU A 220 3.90 33.32 12.50
N LEU A 221 4.00 33.18 13.82
CA LEU A 221 5.12 33.72 14.59
C LEU A 221 6.46 33.19 14.07
N THR A 222 6.55 31.90 13.76
CA THR A 222 7.77 31.30 13.20
C THR A 222 8.16 31.91 11.85
N LEU A 223 7.18 32.14 10.96
CA LEU A 223 7.43 32.75 9.64
C LEU A 223 7.79 34.24 9.75
N ASP A 224 7.18 34.95 10.70
CA ASP A 224 7.53 36.35 11.00
C ASP A 224 8.93 36.45 11.61
N GLU A 225 9.32 35.52 12.48
CA GLU A 225 10.68 35.44 13.02
C GLU A 225 11.72 35.25 11.92
N LEU A 226 11.45 34.37 10.94
CA LEU A 226 12.33 34.22 9.77
C LEU A 226 12.42 35.50 8.94
N THR A 227 11.31 36.18 8.72
CA THR A 227 11.26 37.44 7.97
C THR A 227 12.02 38.55 8.70
N ALA A 228 12.06 38.49 10.03
CA ALA A 228 12.83 39.38 10.89
C ALA A 228 14.29 38.93 11.12
N GLU A 229 14.81 38.03 10.27
CA GLU A 229 16.18 37.49 10.32
C GLU A 229 16.55 36.83 11.65
N LYS A 230 15.58 36.27 12.37
CA LYS A 230 15.83 35.45 13.55
C LYS A 230 16.04 33.99 13.15
N GLU A 231 16.56 33.20 14.08
CA GLU A 231 16.84 31.77 13.90
C GLU A 231 15.88 30.93 14.76
N PRO A 232 14.61 30.76 14.35
CA PRO A 232 13.68 29.88 15.06
C PRO A 232 14.12 28.43 14.98
N HIS A 233 13.67 27.62 15.96
CA HIS A 233 13.99 26.20 15.95
C HIS A 233 13.46 25.53 14.68
N TRP A 234 14.32 24.78 13.97
CA TRP A 234 14.01 24.24 12.64
C TRP A 234 12.76 23.38 12.56
N THR A 235 12.39 22.68 13.64
CA THR A 235 11.15 21.89 13.67
C THR A 235 9.91 22.77 13.56
N SER A 236 9.92 23.97 14.14
CA SER A 236 8.82 24.93 14.01
C SER A 236 8.70 25.41 12.56
N VAL A 237 9.83 25.68 11.90
CA VAL A 237 9.89 26.06 10.48
C VAL A 237 9.35 24.93 9.60
N SER A 238 9.75 23.69 9.89
CA SER A 238 9.28 22.48 9.22
C SER A 238 7.77 22.31 9.34
N ILE A 239 7.21 22.51 10.54
CA ILE A 239 5.77 22.44 10.81
C ILE A 239 5.03 23.55 10.05
N ALA A 240 5.52 24.79 10.11
CA ALA A 240 4.93 25.92 9.38
C ALA A 240 4.90 25.68 7.87
N PHE A 241 6.00 25.19 7.30
CA PHE A 241 6.06 24.86 5.88
C PHE A 241 5.12 23.71 5.51
N ALA A 242 5.09 22.63 6.30
CA ALA A 242 4.22 21.48 6.04
C ALA A 242 2.73 21.81 6.20
N LEU A 243 2.36 22.66 7.17
CA LEU A 243 1.00 23.17 7.31
C LEU A 243 0.65 24.12 6.15
N GLY A 244 1.56 25.00 5.76
CA GLY A 244 1.37 25.99 4.71
C GLY A 244 1.14 25.41 3.31
N THR A 245 1.71 24.24 3.03
CA THR A 245 1.74 23.62 1.69
C THR A 245 1.04 22.25 1.62
N GLY A 246 0.70 21.69 2.79
CA GLY A 246 0.20 20.33 2.94
C GLY A 246 1.16 19.24 2.48
N ARG A 247 2.45 19.53 2.23
CA ARG A 247 3.42 18.55 1.69
C ARG A 247 3.82 17.51 2.73
N ARG A 248 4.22 16.32 2.26
CA ARG A 248 4.70 15.22 3.10
C ARG A 248 6.09 15.57 3.62
N MET A 249 6.46 15.01 4.78
CA MET A 249 7.80 15.19 5.36
C MET A 249 8.95 14.95 4.37
N VAL A 250 8.84 13.90 3.55
CA VAL A 250 9.82 13.58 2.49
C VAL A 250 9.85 14.59 1.34
N GLU A 251 8.73 15.26 1.07
CA GLU A 251 8.67 16.33 0.06
C GLU A 251 9.32 17.60 0.64
N VAL A 252 9.07 17.93 1.92
CA VAL A 252 9.69 19.08 2.58
C VAL A 252 11.22 18.92 2.71
N HIS A 253 11.68 17.77 3.19
CA HIS A 253 13.07 17.58 3.59
C HIS A 253 13.94 16.83 2.58
N ALA A 254 13.47 16.50 1.38
CA ALA A 254 14.32 15.78 0.41
C ALA A 254 13.92 15.99 -1.05
N LEU A 255 12.65 15.83 -1.39
CA LEU A 255 12.25 15.67 -2.80
C LEU A 255 11.61 16.90 -3.43
N GLY A 256 11.04 17.79 -2.62
CA GLY A 256 10.18 18.87 -3.10
C GLY A 256 10.98 20.06 -3.63
N GLU A 257 10.61 20.53 -4.81
CA GLU A 257 11.09 21.79 -5.39
C GLU A 257 9.90 22.75 -5.49
N PHE A 258 10.15 24.03 -5.16
CA PHE A 258 9.10 25.03 -5.04
C PHE A 258 9.53 26.34 -5.68
N GLU A 259 8.60 26.95 -6.42
CA GLU A 259 8.78 28.26 -7.04
C GLU A 259 7.55 29.13 -6.74
N VAL A 260 7.74 30.41 -6.48
CA VAL A 260 6.64 31.34 -6.20
C VAL A 260 5.95 31.73 -7.51
N THR A 261 4.67 31.38 -7.65
CA THR A 261 3.84 31.76 -8.80
C THR A 261 2.76 32.78 -8.45
N GLY A 262 2.50 33.01 -7.17
CA GLY A 262 1.57 34.02 -6.68
C GLY A 262 1.79 34.33 -5.20
N GLU A 263 1.02 35.26 -4.64
CA GLU A 263 1.15 35.62 -3.22
C GLU A 263 0.86 34.45 -2.28
N TYR A 264 -0.16 33.66 -2.60
CA TYR A 264 -0.56 32.45 -1.87
C TYR A 264 -0.55 31.20 -2.78
N GLN A 265 0.44 31.14 -3.68
CA GLN A 265 0.56 30.05 -4.65
C GLN A 265 2.03 29.70 -4.90
N LEU A 266 2.32 28.39 -4.92
CA LEU A 266 3.62 27.83 -5.27
C LEU A 266 3.46 26.85 -6.42
N HIS A 267 4.40 26.85 -7.37
CA HIS A 267 4.60 25.75 -8.28
C HIS A 267 5.40 24.65 -7.56
N PHE A 268 4.92 23.41 -7.57
CA PHE A 268 5.52 22.30 -6.83
C PHE A 268 5.93 21.16 -7.75
N LYS A 269 7.16 20.65 -7.56
CA LYS A 269 7.68 19.41 -8.20
C LYS A 269 8.19 18.42 -7.15
N GLY A 270 8.31 17.15 -7.52
CA GLY A 270 8.88 16.11 -6.65
C GLY A 270 7.87 15.41 -5.74
N GLN A 271 6.63 15.25 -6.21
CA GLN A 271 5.58 14.50 -5.51
C GLN A 271 6.06 13.09 -5.13
N ALA A 272 6.00 12.75 -3.85
CA ALA A 272 6.33 11.40 -3.40
C ALA A 272 5.17 10.42 -3.67
N LYS A 273 5.51 9.13 -3.79
CA LYS A 273 4.55 8.00 -3.96
C LYS A 273 3.79 7.98 -5.30
N THR A 274 4.32 8.56 -6.36
CA THR A 274 3.75 8.52 -7.72
C THR A 274 3.76 7.13 -8.38
N ARG A 275 4.50 6.15 -7.83
CA ARG A 275 4.53 4.73 -8.24
C ARG A 275 4.64 4.50 -9.78
N GLY A 276 5.34 5.38 -10.50
CA GLY A 276 5.50 5.26 -11.95
C GLY A 276 4.16 5.16 -12.69
N ALA A 277 3.11 5.79 -12.15
CA ALA A 277 1.83 5.85 -12.84
C ALA A 277 1.99 6.80 -14.03
N ASP A 278 1.83 6.28 -15.26
CA ASP A 278 1.64 7.10 -16.45
C ASP A 278 0.55 8.15 -16.16
N GLY A 279 0.91 9.43 -16.29
CA GLY A 279 0.01 10.57 -16.01
C GLY A 279 0.14 11.20 -14.62
N ALA A 280 1.17 10.89 -13.82
CA ALA A 280 1.48 11.72 -12.66
C ALA A 280 1.80 13.14 -13.07
N ALA A 281 1.10 14.12 -12.47
CA ALA A 281 1.53 15.50 -12.51
C ALA A 281 2.88 15.55 -11.77
N ASP A 282 3.95 15.48 -12.54
CA ASP A 282 5.32 15.59 -12.04
C ASP A 282 5.57 16.98 -11.43
N GLU A 283 4.78 17.95 -11.90
CA GLU A 283 4.73 19.33 -11.44
C GLU A 283 3.31 19.92 -11.56
N TYR A 284 2.92 20.77 -10.60
CA TYR A 284 1.63 21.46 -10.60
C TYR A 284 1.62 22.62 -9.59
N ASP A 285 0.73 23.59 -9.80
CA ASP A 285 0.55 24.67 -8.85
C ASP A 285 -0.29 24.22 -7.64
N ILE A 286 0.12 24.67 -6.46
CA ILE A 286 -0.58 24.46 -5.20
C ILE A 286 -0.88 25.81 -4.53
N PRO A 287 -2.09 26.00 -3.98
CA PRO A 287 -2.36 27.12 -3.08
C PRO A 287 -1.55 26.97 -1.79
N THR A 288 -1.39 28.06 -1.05
CA THR A 288 -0.74 28.05 0.27
C THR A 288 -1.60 28.72 1.33
N LEU A 289 -1.47 28.29 2.60
CA LEU A 289 -2.17 28.95 3.72
C LEU A 289 -1.46 30.22 4.21
N PHE A 290 -0.16 30.32 3.95
CA PHE A 290 0.68 31.45 4.33
C PHE A 290 1.30 32.06 3.06
N PRO A 291 1.78 33.31 3.10
CA PRO A 291 2.44 33.93 1.95
C PRO A 291 3.54 33.05 1.37
N ALA A 292 3.47 32.79 0.07
CA ALA A 292 4.35 31.88 -0.66
C ALA A 292 5.83 32.26 -0.53
N LYS A 293 6.13 33.57 -0.48
CA LYS A 293 7.49 34.07 -0.26
C LYS A 293 8.05 33.70 1.12
N GLN A 294 7.23 33.78 2.18
CA GLN A 294 7.65 33.37 3.53
C GLN A 294 7.87 31.86 3.60
N LEU A 295 7.04 31.08 2.90
CA LEU A 295 7.23 29.64 2.81
C LEU A 295 8.51 29.27 2.05
N LEU A 296 8.84 29.97 0.97
CA LEU A 296 10.09 29.74 0.26
C LEU A 296 11.31 30.06 1.15
N ALA A 297 11.27 31.18 1.88
CA ALA A 297 12.31 31.51 2.86
C ALA A 297 12.45 30.46 3.97
N ALA A 298 11.33 29.88 4.42
CA ALA A 298 11.33 28.76 5.37
C ALA A 298 12.01 27.50 4.79
N LEU A 299 11.82 27.20 3.51
CA LEU A 299 12.48 26.07 2.86
C LEU A 299 13.99 26.30 2.71
N GLU A 300 14.38 27.50 2.30
CA GLU A 300 15.80 27.92 2.21
C GLU A 300 16.49 27.87 3.57
N TYR A 301 15.80 28.27 4.64
CA TYR A 301 16.28 28.13 6.01
C TYR A 301 16.53 26.66 6.38
N LEU A 302 15.59 25.76 6.06
CA LEU A 302 15.76 24.33 6.32
C LEU A 302 16.94 23.75 5.54
N GLU A 303 17.16 24.17 4.30
CA GLU A 303 18.33 23.78 3.51
C GLU A 303 19.64 24.23 4.19
N ARG A 304 19.72 25.53 4.56
CA ARG A 304 20.89 26.13 5.20
C ARG A 304 21.25 25.45 6.53
N GLU A 305 20.24 25.06 7.32
CA GLU A 305 20.41 24.37 8.60
C GLU A 305 20.74 22.87 8.46
N GLY A 306 20.96 22.37 7.24
CA GLY A 306 21.21 20.95 6.98
C GLY A 306 20.00 20.08 7.34
N ARG A 307 18.79 20.64 7.23
CA ARG A 307 17.51 19.96 7.50
C ARG A 307 16.83 19.53 6.21
N ARG A 308 17.57 19.42 5.12
CA ARG A 308 17.17 18.72 3.90
C ARG A 308 18.26 17.72 3.55
N ILE A 309 17.86 16.49 3.22
CA ILE A 309 18.77 15.43 2.76
C ILE A 309 18.76 15.39 1.25
N ASP A 310 19.84 14.87 0.68
CA ASP A 310 19.95 14.69 -0.76
C ASP A 310 18.85 13.78 -1.33
N GLY A 311 18.30 14.19 -2.48
CA GLY A 311 17.22 13.46 -3.12
C GLY A 311 17.62 12.04 -3.55
N ASP A 312 18.88 11.83 -3.94
CA ASP A 312 19.38 10.50 -4.32
C ASP A 312 19.69 9.63 -3.10
N GLU A 313 20.08 10.21 -1.96
CA GLU A 313 20.05 9.50 -0.68
C GLU A 313 18.66 8.97 -0.35
N GLN A 314 17.62 9.81 -0.45
CA GLN A 314 16.24 9.39 -0.18
C GLN A 314 15.70 8.38 -1.20
N LYS A 315 16.15 8.41 -2.47
CA LYS A 315 15.83 7.38 -3.47
C LYS A 315 16.47 6.04 -3.12
N ARG A 316 17.71 6.03 -2.62
CA ARG A 316 18.44 4.83 -2.20
C ARG A 316 17.90 4.24 -0.90
N ASP A 317 17.59 5.09 0.07
CA ASP A 317 16.94 4.70 1.32
C ASP A 317 15.61 5.45 1.51
N ARG A 318 14.51 4.71 1.29
CA ARG A 318 13.15 5.23 1.44
C ARG A 318 12.83 5.71 2.86
N LEU A 319 13.61 5.32 3.87
CA LEU A 319 13.41 5.72 5.26
C LEU A 319 14.34 6.86 5.71
N ALA A 320 15.26 7.34 4.87
CA ALA A 320 16.30 8.30 5.26
C ALA A 320 15.72 9.55 5.92
N THR A 321 14.75 10.22 5.26
CA THR A 321 14.08 11.40 5.83
C THR A 321 13.41 11.09 7.17
N ASN A 322 12.70 9.96 7.27
CA ASN A 322 11.97 9.62 8.49
C ASN A 322 12.92 9.29 9.65
N ARG A 323 14.08 8.68 9.36
CA ARG A 323 15.12 8.42 10.36
C ARG A 323 15.78 9.72 10.83
N ALA A 324 16.05 10.65 9.91
CA ALA A 324 16.71 11.91 10.21
C ALA A 324 15.81 12.88 11.01
N PHE A 325 14.55 13.03 10.61
CA PHE A 325 13.70 14.12 11.11
C PHE A 325 12.40 13.68 11.79
N GLY A 326 11.99 12.41 11.62
CA GLY A 326 10.69 11.92 12.08
C GLY A 326 10.47 12.09 13.57
N MET A 327 11.43 11.66 14.39
CA MET A 327 11.31 11.74 15.86
C MET A 327 11.27 13.18 16.38
N ALA A 328 12.12 14.07 15.86
CA ALA A 328 12.18 15.46 16.28
C ALA A 328 10.89 16.21 15.94
N ASN A 329 10.40 16.05 14.71
CA ASN A 329 9.14 16.62 14.27
C ASN A 329 7.94 16.04 15.02
N SER A 330 7.94 14.75 15.36
CA SER A 330 6.91 14.14 16.20
C SER A 330 6.88 14.76 17.61
N ARG A 331 8.03 14.93 18.26
CA ARG A 331 8.13 15.56 19.59
C ARG A 331 7.67 17.02 19.57
N ALA A 332 8.06 17.78 18.55
CA ALA A 332 7.63 19.17 18.40
C ALA A 332 6.10 19.31 18.26
N MET A 333 5.41 18.27 17.79
CA MET A 333 3.96 18.24 17.64
C MET A 333 3.20 17.82 18.91
N GLU A 334 3.87 17.27 19.94
CA GLU A 334 3.21 16.74 21.15
C GLU A 334 2.38 17.77 21.91
N LYS A 335 2.77 19.06 21.83
CA LYS A 335 2.00 20.17 22.42
C LYS A 335 0.64 20.42 21.75
N TYR A 336 0.41 19.90 20.54
CA TYR A 336 -0.84 20.07 19.81
C TYR A 336 -1.71 18.80 19.93
N GLN A 337 -2.62 18.81 20.90
CA GLN A 337 -3.41 17.64 21.26
C GLN A 337 -4.16 17.04 20.04
N GLY A 338 -3.95 15.74 19.80
CA GLY A 338 -4.63 15.00 18.72
C GLY A 338 -4.08 15.25 17.32
N ILE A 339 -3.05 16.09 17.18
CA ILE A 339 -2.43 16.43 15.90
C ILE A 339 -1.04 15.79 15.84
N ASN A 340 -0.74 15.11 14.74
CA ASN A 340 0.60 14.64 14.43
C ASN A 340 1.11 15.31 13.15
N TYR A 341 2.42 15.22 12.89
CA TYR A 341 3.04 15.87 11.74
C TYR A 341 2.40 15.50 10.40
N LYS A 342 2.04 14.22 10.22
CA LYS A 342 1.35 13.75 9.01
C LYS A 342 -0.07 14.35 8.88
N GLY A 343 -0.70 14.64 10.01
CA GLY A 343 -2.00 15.28 10.13
C GLY A 343 -2.03 16.71 9.60
N LEU A 344 -0.89 17.41 9.55
CA LEU A 344 -0.79 18.76 8.97
C LEU A 344 -1.31 18.81 7.52
N ARG A 345 -1.08 17.76 6.73
CA ARG A 345 -1.62 17.63 5.36
C ARG A 345 -3.14 17.60 5.32
N ALA A 346 -3.78 16.95 6.29
CA ALA A 346 -5.23 16.90 6.40
C ALA A 346 -5.81 18.26 6.86
N ILE A 347 -5.15 18.88 7.84
CA ILE A 347 -5.52 20.23 8.33
C ILE A 347 -5.42 21.23 7.19
N TYR A 348 -4.31 21.25 6.45
CA TYR A 348 -4.12 22.09 5.27
C TYR A 348 -5.29 22.03 4.29
N ALA A 349 -5.69 20.83 3.88
CA ALA A 349 -6.77 20.64 2.92
C ALA A 349 -8.13 21.10 3.48
N GLU A 350 -8.37 20.90 4.78
CA GLU A 350 -9.58 21.39 5.47
C GLU A 350 -9.61 22.92 5.56
N CYS A 351 -8.47 23.54 5.87
CA CYS A 351 -8.31 24.98 5.89
C CYS A 351 -8.57 25.62 4.52
N LEU A 352 -7.97 25.08 3.45
CA LEU A 352 -8.22 25.58 2.09
C LEU A 352 -9.67 25.41 1.66
N TRP A 353 -10.28 24.26 1.96
CA TRP A 353 -11.70 24.09 1.72
C TRP A 353 -12.51 25.11 2.50
N TYR A 354 -12.18 25.39 3.76
CA TYR A 354 -12.90 26.38 4.54
C TYR A 354 -12.79 27.80 3.95
N LEU A 355 -11.58 28.22 3.58
CA LEU A 355 -11.30 29.54 2.98
C LEU A 355 -11.92 29.73 1.59
N MET A 356 -12.23 28.64 0.89
CA MET A 356 -12.81 28.73 -0.45
C MET A 356 -14.20 29.43 -0.47
N PRO A 357 -14.46 30.32 -1.44
CA PRO A 357 -15.77 30.95 -1.61
C PRO A 357 -16.91 29.94 -1.75
N SER A 358 -18.06 30.25 -1.16
CA SER A 358 -19.26 29.41 -1.25
C SER A 358 -19.70 29.17 -2.70
N SER A 359 -19.50 30.15 -3.59
CA SER A 359 -19.77 30.04 -5.02
C SER A 359 -18.95 28.93 -5.71
N THR A 360 -17.70 28.75 -5.30
CA THR A 360 -16.82 27.69 -5.80
C THR A 360 -17.19 26.34 -5.19
N LYS A 361 -17.45 26.29 -3.88
CA LYS A 361 -17.90 25.07 -3.17
C LYS A 361 -19.15 24.44 -3.76
N ILE A 362 -20.09 25.24 -4.26
CA ILE A 362 -21.33 24.74 -4.90
C ILE A 362 -21.04 24.05 -6.24
N LYS A 363 -19.97 24.45 -6.93
CA LYS A 363 -19.63 23.98 -8.28
C LYS A 363 -18.62 22.82 -8.28
N THR A 364 -18.13 22.42 -7.12
CA THR A 364 -17.07 21.43 -7.00
C THR A 364 -17.31 20.51 -5.81
N GLU A 365 -16.75 19.30 -5.88
CA GLU A 365 -16.82 18.37 -4.78
C GLU A 365 -15.54 18.47 -3.94
N LYS A 366 -15.70 18.48 -2.61
CA LYS A 366 -14.59 18.62 -1.67
C LYS A 366 -13.45 17.64 -1.92
N HIS A 367 -13.78 16.42 -2.30
CA HIS A 367 -12.79 15.39 -2.55
C HIS A 367 -11.98 15.63 -3.84
N SER A 368 -12.60 16.18 -4.89
CA SER A 368 -11.91 16.50 -6.14
C SER A 368 -10.81 17.53 -5.91
N LEU A 369 -11.11 18.60 -5.15
CA LEU A 369 -10.10 19.59 -4.77
C LEU A 369 -9.02 19.03 -3.84
N TYR A 370 -9.38 18.14 -2.92
CA TYR A 370 -8.38 17.47 -2.09
C TYR A 370 -7.44 16.64 -2.94
N SER A 371 -7.96 15.93 -3.93
CA SER A 371 -7.14 15.16 -4.86
C SER A 371 -6.19 16.06 -5.63
N GLU A 372 -6.69 17.17 -6.17
CA GLU A 372 -5.90 18.18 -6.89
C GLU A 372 -4.80 18.77 -6.00
N TRP A 373 -5.15 19.38 -4.88
CA TRP A 373 -4.18 20.03 -3.99
C TRP A 373 -3.15 19.04 -3.46
N LEU A 374 -3.54 17.79 -3.18
CA LEU A 374 -2.65 16.79 -2.62
C LEU A 374 -1.98 15.90 -3.69
N GLY A 375 -2.14 16.20 -4.97
CA GLY A 375 -1.53 15.44 -6.07
C GLY A 375 -1.90 13.95 -6.03
N HIS A 376 -3.17 13.64 -5.73
CA HIS A 376 -3.74 12.32 -5.95
C HIS A 376 -4.31 12.26 -7.35
N LEU A 377 -3.73 11.40 -8.19
CA LEU A 377 -4.29 11.10 -9.51
C LEU A 377 -5.48 10.17 -9.36
N ASP A 378 -6.64 10.60 -9.85
CA ASP A 378 -7.72 9.67 -10.13
C ASP A 378 -7.42 8.95 -11.45
N LYS A 379 -6.96 7.69 -11.36
CA LYS A 379 -6.91 6.82 -12.55
C LYS A 379 -8.34 6.56 -13.03
N GLU A 380 -8.64 6.93 -14.28
CA GLU A 380 -9.78 6.44 -15.09
C GLU A 380 -11.05 6.10 -14.29
N GLY A 381 -11.69 7.12 -13.72
CA GLY A 381 -13.04 6.98 -13.13
C GLY A 381 -13.12 6.12 -11.86
N ARG A 382 -11.99 5.79 -11.21
CA ARG A 382 -11.99 5.20 -9.86
C ARG A 382 -11.51 6.23 -8.85
N LEU A 383 -12.45 6.76 -8.08
CA LEU A 383 -12.19 7.56 -6.87
C LEU A 383 -11.14 6.83 -6.00
N ASP A 384 -9.91 7.34 -5.98
CA ASP A 384 -8.90 6.81 -5.06
C ASP A 384 -9.30 7.23 -3.64
N ALA A 385 -9.92 6.31 -2.89
CA ALA A 385 -10.28 6.53 -1.48
C ALA A 385 -9.09 6.88 -0.57
N THR A 386 -7.87 7.00 -1.09
CA THR A 386 -6.73 7.57 -0.37
C THR A 386 -6.98 9.00 0.09
N PHE A 387 -7.70 9.85 -0.66
CA PHE A 387 -8.03 11.22 -0.18
C PHE A 387 -8.90 11.18 1.08
N MET A 388 -9.75 10.15 1.22
CA MET A 388 -10.62 9.98 2.39
C MET A 388 -9.83 9.84 3.68
N SER A 389 -8.55 9.43 3.63
CA SER A 389 -7.68 9.38 4.81
C SER A 389 -7.29 10.76 5.37
N TYR A 390 -7.56 11.85 4.63
CA TYR A 390 -7.34 13.23 5.07
C TYR A 390 -8.63 13.92 5.55
N MET A 391 -9.78 13.24 5.55
CA MET A 391 -11.04 13.79 6.06
C MET A 391 -11.32 13.37 7.52
N VAL A 392 -10.26 13.21 8.31
CA VAL A 392 -10.29 12.58 9.64
C VAL A 392 -10.49 13.57 10.79
N TYR A 393 -10.34 14.87 10.54
CA TYR A 393 -10.41 15.92 11.56
C TYR A 393 -11.73 16.69 11.49
N HIS A 394 -12.25 17.04 12.67
CA HIS A 394 -13.26 18.06 12.87
C HIS A 394 -12.60 19.22 13.61
N ILE A 395 -12.26 20.27 12.87
CA ILE A 395 -11.55 21.43 13.43
C ILE A 395 -12.58 22.31 14.15
N THR A 396 -12.49 22.40 15.47
CA THR A 396 -13.50 23.06 16.32
C THR A 396 -13.41 24.58 16.31
N ASP A 397 -12.25 25.12 15.93
CA ASP A 397 -11.90 26.54 15.94
C ASP A 397 -11.41 27.02 14.57
N ILE A 398 -11.95 26.44 13.48
CA ILE A 398 -11.48 26.67 12.11
C ILE A 398 -11.50 28.14 11.70
N ASP A 399 -12.37 28.95 12.32
CA ASP A 399 -12.45 30.39 12.09
C ASP A 399 -11.14 31.14 12.37
N CYS A 400 -10.22 30.59 13.16
CA CYS A 400 -8.91 31.19 13.40
C CYS A 400 -8.14 31.46 12.09
N ILE A 401 -8.39 30.67 11.03
CA ILE A 401 -7.69 30.84 9.75
C ILE A 401 -8.23 31.99 8.90
N LYS A 402 -9.38 32.59 9.25
CA LYS A 402 -9.87 33.79 8.55
C LYS A 402 -8.91 34.97 8.70
N THR A 403 -8.12 34.99 9.77
CA THR A 403 -7.05 35.97 9.98
C THR A 403 -5.97 35.90 8.89
N LEU A 404 -5.84 34.75 8.21
CA LEU A 404 -4.92 34.56 7.09
C LEU A 404 -5.46 35.16 5.78
N SER A 405 -6.79 35.36 5.68
CA SER A 405 -7.51 35.77 4.46
C SER A 405 -7.60 37.29 4.27
N VAL A 406 -7.09 38.10 5.20
CA VAL A 406 -7.20 39.57 5.13
C VAL A 406 -6.27 40.16 4.04
N ALA A 407 -5.49 39.34 3.33
CA ALA A 407 -4.57 39.76 2.27
C ALA A 407 -5.02 39.38 0.84
N THR A 408 -6.24 38.83 0.65
CA THR A 408 -6.72 38.40 -0.68
C THR A 408 -7.87 39.25 -1.22
N ASP A 409 -7.75 40.57 -1.15
CA ASP A 409 -8.57 41.53 -1.93
C ASP A 409 -7.72 42.21 -3.01
#